data_AF-A0A1R0X1E6-F1
#
_entry.id   AF-A0A1R0X1E6-F1
#
_cell.length_a   1.000
_cell.length_b   1.000
_cell.length_c   1.000
_cell.angle_alpha   90.00
_cell.angle_beta   90.00
_cell.angle_gamma   90.00
#
_symmetry.space_group_name_H-M   'P 1'
#
loop_
_entity.id
_entity.type
_entity.pdbx_description
1 polymer ?
#
loop_
_entity_poly.entity_id
_entity_poly.type
_entity_poly.pdbx_seq_one_letter_code
_entity_poly.pdbx_strand_id
1 'polypeptide(L)'
;MTLNTIDKLVSNEGWNIQSWRFRYGTELWVIASPLAEQLDQIREITEGADIEAIELASYFNNEGSWLPVVSAKNISEGLEMLEQKIKVFENIEEWCG
;
A
#
# COMPACT_ATOMS: atom_id res chain seq x y z
N MET A 1 13.22 8.03 -11.66
CA MET A 1 12.56 7.47 -10.47
C MET A 1 13.59 6.66 -9.72
N THR A 2 13.74 6.90 -8.41
CA THR A 2 14.70 6.19 -7.56
C THR A 2 13.93 5.62 -6.38
N LEU A 3 13.91 4.29 -6.25
CA LEU A 3 13.09 3.54 -5.30
C LEU A 3 13.93 3.02 -4.12
N ASN A 4 14.90 3.81 -3.66
CA ASN A 4 15.91 3.35 -2.68
C ASN A 4 15.29 2.86 -1.37
N THR A 5 14.17 3.46 -0.95
CA THR A 5 13.52 3.16 0.34
C THR A 5 12.75 1.86 0.24
N ILE A 6 11.94 1.74 -0.82
CA ILE A 6 11.27 0.50 -1.18
C ILE A 6 12.29 -0.63 -1.35
N ASP A 7 13.37 -0.40 -2.10
CA ASP A 7 14.41 -1.41 -2.33
C ASP A 7 15.04 -1.87 -1.02
N LYS A 8 15.31 -0.95 -0.08
CA LYS A 8 15.82 -1.28 1.25
C LYS A 8 14.82 -2.11 2.05
N LEU A 9 13.55 -1.71 2.13
CA LEU A 9 12.52 -2.43 2.89
C LEU A 9 12.29 -3.84 2.35
N VAL A 10 12.22 -3.99 1.03
CA VAL A 10 12.01 -5.28 0.38
C VAL A 10 13.24 -6.17 0.52
N SER A 11 14.44 -5.63 0.24
CA SER A 11 15.66 -6.44 0.19
C SER A 11 16.20 -6.81 1.57
N ASN A 12 16.06 -5.91 2.55
CA ASN A 12 16.72 -6.06 3.85
C ASN A 12 15.73 -6.33 4.99
N GLU A 13 14.49 -5.85 4.89
CA GLU A 13 13.51 -5.90 5.98
C GLU A 13 12.34 -6.85 5.67
N GLY A 14 12.36 -7.54 4.53
CA GLY A 14 11.39 -8.58 4.17
C GLY A 14 10.01 -8.05 3.84
N TRP A 15 9.88 -6.76 3.51
CA TRP A 15 8.60 -6.19 3.12
C TRP A 15 8.15 -6.72 1.76
N ASN A 16 6.84 -6.82 1.61
CA ASN A 16 6.15 -7.27 0.41
C ASN A 16 5.42 -6.09 -0.20
N ILE A 17 5.36 -6.03 -1.53
CA ILE A 17 4.58 -5.02 -2.25
C ILE A 17 3.62 -5.74 -3.18
N GLN A 18 2.34 -5.36 -3.09
CA GLN A 18 1.31 -5.82 -4.00
C GLN A 18 0.63 -4.63 -4.68
N SER A 19 0.13 -4.88 -5.89
CA SER A 19 -0.68 -3.90 -6.60
C SER A 19 -1.80 -4.59 -7.37
N TRP A 20 -2.97 -3.97 -7.35
CA TRP A 20 -4.15 -4.43 -8.09
C TRP A 20 -5.09 -3.27 -8.33
N ARG A 21 -6.02 -3.43 -9.28
CA ARG A 21 -7.06 -2.43 -9.53
C ARG A 21 -8.21 -2.68 -8.58
N PHE A 22 -8.65 -1.64 -7.89
CA PHE A 22 -9.84 -1.74 -7.05
C PHE A 22 -11.07 -2.02 -7.92
N ARG A 23 -11.93 -2.96 -7.51
CA ARG A 23 -13.05 -3.44 -8.33
C ARG A 23 -14.04 -2.34 -8.72
N TYR A 24 -14.30 -1.41 -7.80
CA TYR A 24 -15.28 -0.34 -7.98
C TYR A 24 -14.65 0.98 -8.45
N GLY A 25 -13.36 0.97 -8.78
CA GLY A 25 -12.61 2.16 -9.18
C GLY A 25 -11.74 1.93 -10.41
N THR A 26 -11.25 3.03 -10.98
CA THR A 26 -10.25 2.98 -12.07
C THR A 26 -8.82 3.06 -11.56
N GLU A 27 -8.65 3.22 -10.24
CA GLU A 27 -7.36 3.41 -9.61
C GLU A 27 -6.65 2.08 -9.39
N LEU A 28 -5.34 2.10 -9.59
CA LEU A 28 -4.42 1.05 -9.18
C LEU A 28 -4.01 1.35 -7.74
N TRP A 29 -4.23 0.39 -6.85
CA TRP A 29 -3.69 0.43 -5.51
C TRP A 29 -2.30 -0.17 -5.49
N VAL A 30 -1.40 0.43 -4.73
CA VAL A 30 -0.07 -0.09 -4.45
C VAL A 30 0.12 -0.06 -2.94
N ILE A 31 0.39 -1.21 -2.36
CA ILE A 31 0.44 -1.41 -0.91
C ILE A 31 1.72 -2.13 -0.54
N ALA A 32 2.37 -1.70 0.54
CA ALA A 32 3.49 -2.42 1.14
C ALA A 32 3.14 -2.97 2.52
N SER A 33 3.68 -4.12 2.90
CA SER A 33 3.56 -4.64 4.28
C SER A 33 4.67 -5.63 4.59
N PRO A 34 5.18 -5.70 5.84
CA PRO A 34 6.07 -6.78 6.26
C PRO A 34 5.38 -8.17 6.22
N LEU A 35 4.04 -8.22 6.26
CA LEU A 35 3.27 -9.47 6.32
C LEU A 35 2.53 -9.69 4.99
N ALA A 36 3.02 -10.64 4.19
CA ALA A 36 2.40 -10.99 2.90
C ALA A 36 0.93 -11.42 3.05
N GLU A 37 0.60 -12.19 4.11
CA GLU A 37 -0.76 -12.65 4.39
C GLU A 37 -1.76 -11.51 4.56
N GLN A 38 -1.32 -10.37 5.13
CA GLN A 38 -2.19 -9.19 5.26
C GLN A 38 -2.52 -8.58 3.89
N LEU A 39 -1.54 -8.56 2.98
CA LEU A 39 -1.78 -8.06 1.62
C LEU A 39 -2.78 -8.95 0.88
N ASP A 40 -2.65 -10.26 1.01
CA ASP A 40 -3.57 -11.23 0.41
C ASP A 40 -5.00 -11.06 0.95
N GLN A 41 -5.17 -10.89 2.27
CA GLN A 41 -6.47 -10.64 2.89
C GLN A 41 -7.10 -9.33 2.41
N ILE A 42 -6.33 -8.23 2.40
CA ILE A 42 -6.82 -6.94 1.91
C ILE A 42 -7.26 -7.05 0.45
N ARG A 43 -6.49 -7.76 -0.37
CA ARG A 43 -6.81 -8.00 -1.76
C ARG A 43 -8.10 -8.83 -1.91
N GLU A 44 -8.22 -9.92 -1.17
CA GLU A 44 -9.42 -10.78 -1.20
C GLU A 44 -10.68 -10.00 -0.82
N ILE A 45 -10.62 -9.20 0.25
CA ILE A 45 -11.72 -8.33 0.69
C ILE A 45 -12.08 -7.32 -0.42
N THR A 46 -11.09 -6.67 -1.01
CA THR A 46 -11.32 -5.57 -1.98
C THR A 46 -11.65 -6.03 -3.40
N GLU A 47 -11.35 -7.28 -3.75
CA GLU A 47 -11.84 -7.95 -4.95
C GLU A 47 -13.26 -8.51 -4.77
N GLY A 48 -13.70 -8.70 -3.52
CA GLY A 48 -15.06 -9.06 -3.15
C GLY A 48 -16.13 -8.08 -3.66
N ALA A 49 -17.38 -8.52 -3.67
CA ALA A 49 -18.52 -7.69 -4.10
C ALA A 49 -19.31 -7.08 -2.93
N ASP A 50 -18.74 -7.13 -1.73
CA ASP A 50 -19.45 -6.95 -0.48
C ASP A 50 -19.19 -5.55 0.13
N ILE A 51 -19.95 -5.22 1.18
CA ILE A 51 -19.92 -3.89 1.81
C ILE A 51 -18.54 -3.60 2.44
N GLU A 52 -17.87 -4.64 2.91
CA GLU A 52 -16.53 -4.62 3.49
C GLU A 52 -15.50 -4.05 2.50
N ALA A 53 -15.64 -4.32 1.19
CA ALA A 53 -14.75 -3.79 0.17
C ALA A 53 -14.86 -2.25 0.07
N ILE A 54 -16.08 -1.73 0.19
CA ILE A 54 -16.37 -0.29 0.13
C ILE A 54 -15.90 0.39 1.41
N GLU A 55 -16.15 -0.23 2.56
CA GLU A 55 -15.72 0.29 3.86
C GLU A 55 -14.20 0.36 3.96
N LEU A 56 -13.48 -0.69 3.52
CA LEU A 56 -12.02 -0.70 3.52
C LEU A 56 -11.44 0.34 2.55
N ALA A 57 -12.03 0.51 1.38
CA ALA A 57 -11.65 1.58 0.45
C ALA A 57 -11.89 2.98 1.02
N SER A 58 -13.02 3.18 1.70
CA SER A 58 -13.31 4.43 2.42
C SER A 58 -12.27 4.69 3.50
N TYR A 59 -11.91 3.67 4.28
CA TYR A 59 -10.90 3.77 5.33
C TYR A 59 -9.54 4.19 4.76
N PHE A 60 -9.04 3.52 3.71
CA PHE A 60 -7.75 3.89 3.10
C PHE A 60 -7.71 5.32 2.57
N ASN A 61 -8.83 5.80 2.02
CA ASN A 61 -8.91 7.15 1.46
C ASN A 61 -9.06 8.25 2.53
N ASN A 62 -9.77 7.97 3.62
CA ASN A 62 -10.16 8.99 4.59
C ASN A 62 -9.32 8.96 5.89
N GLU A 63 -8.87 7.78 6.32
CA GLU A 63 -8.28 7.56 7.66
C GLU A 63 -6.93 6.82 7.62
N GLY A 64 -6.69 6.00 6.60
CA GLY A 64 -5.49 5.17 6.42
C GLY A 64 -4.25 5.92 5.91
N SER A 65 -4.15 7.22 6.18
CA SER A 65 -3.00 8.03 5.73
C SER A 65 -1.67 7.56 6.30
N TRP A 66 -1.69 6.93 7.47
CA TRP A 66 -0.54 6.33 8.17
C TRP A 66 -0.11 4.97 7.59
N LEU A 67 -0.96 4.32 6.78
CA LEU A 67 -0.62 3.04 6.15
C LEU A 67 0.18 3.26 4.86
N PRO A 68 1.11 2.36 4.51
CA PRO A 68 1.84 2.37 3.24
C PRO A 68 0.95 1.91 2.05
N VAL A 69 -0.18 2.60 1.86
CA VAL A 69 -1.20 2.39 0.81
C VAL A 69 -1.29 3.66 -0.02
N VAL A 70 -1.28 3.52 -1.35
CA VAL A 70 -1.51 4.63 -2.29
C VAL A 70 -2.41 4.19 -3.44
N SER A 71 -3.18 5.14 -3.99
CA SER A 71 -3.93 4.94 -5.23
C SER A 71 -3.35 5.82 -6.35
N ALA A 72 -3.21 5.25 -7.54
CA ALA A 72 -2.56 5.87 -8.69
C ALA A 72 -3.18 5.39 -10.02
N LYS A 73 -2.84 6.02 -11.15
CA LYS A 73 -3.40 5.62 -12.46
C LYS A 73 -2.66 4.43 -13.06
N ASN A 74 -1.39 4.25 -12.70
CA ASN A 74 -0.51 3.20 -13.21
C ASN A 74 0.57 2.84 -12.18
N ILE A 75 1.29 1.74 -12.44
CA ILE A 75 2.27 1.18 -11.49
C ILE A 75 3.46 2.11 -11.26
N SER A 76 3.89 2.84 -12.28
CA SER A 76 5.01 3.78 -12.15
C SER A 76 4.64 4.89 -11.17
N GLU A 77 3.51 5.56 -11.39
CA GLU A 77 3.00 6.59 -10.49
C GLU A 77 2.77 6.05 -9.07
N GLY A 78 2.21 4.84 -8.95
CA GLY A 78 1.98 4.20 -7.65
C GLY A 78 3.27 3.90 -6.87
N LEU A 79 4.30 3.37 -7.54
CA LEU A 79 5.60 3.14 -6.90
C LEU A 79 6.28 4.45 -6.47
N GLU A 80 6.15 5.51 -7.26
CA GLU A 80 6.67 6.83 -6.91
C GLU A 80 5.95 7.41 -5.69
N MET A 81 4.62 7.37 -5.67
CA MET A 81 3.82 7.85 -4.54
C MET A 81 4.11 7.04 -3.28
N LEU A 82 4.24 5.72 -3.40
CA LEU A 82 4.56 4.83 -2.29
C LEU A 82 5.96 5.12 -1.73
N GLU A 83 6.97 5.30 -2.59
CA GLU A 83 8.32 5.67 -2.18
C GLU A 83 8.32 6.99 -1.39
N GLN A 84 7.60 8.01 -1.87
CA GLN A 84 7.49 9.28 -1.14
C GLN A 84 6.77 9.11 0.19
N LYS A 85 5.71 8.32 0.23
CA LYS A 85 4.94 8.06 1.45
C LYS A 85 5.79 7.36 2.51
N ILE A 86 6.53 6.33 2.13
CA ILE A 86 7.40 5.56 3.04
C ILE A 86 8.58 6.40 3.53
N LYS A 87 9.18 7.25 2.67
CA LYS A 87 10.26 8.15 3.08
C LYS A 87 9.88 9.08 4.23
N VAL A 88 8.62 9.50 4.29
CA VAL A 88 8.12 10.32 5.41
C VAL A 88 8.19 9.53 6.72
N PHE A 89 7.93 8.22 6.66
CA PHE A 89 7.95 7.34 7.83
C PHE A 89 9.35 6.88 8.25
N GLU A 90 10.32 6.75 7.34
CA GLU A 90 11.72 6.45 7.74
C GLU A 90 12.34 7.52 8.65
N ASN A 91 11.86 8.76 8.57
CA ASN A 91 12.30 9.84 9.45
C ASN A 91 11.58 9.84 10.81
N ILE A 92 10.66 8.89 11.05
CA ILE A 92 9.90 8.71 12.28
C ILE A 92 10.37 7.38 12.89
N GLU A 93 11.29 7.43 13.86
CA GLU A 93 12.01 6.28 14.47
C GLU A 93 11.14 5.21 15.18
N GLU A 94 9.83 5.11 14.94
CA GLU A 94 8.88 4.33 15.76
C GLU A 94 8.16 3.19 15.01
N TRP A 95 8.90 2.24 14.41
CA TRP A 95 8.31 0.97 13.95
C TRP A 95 8.89 -0.29 14.63
N CYS A 96 9.76 -0.11 15.63
CA CYS A 96 10.20 -1.20 16.52
C CYS A 96 9.64 -1.00 17.93
N GLY A 97 8.37 -1.37 18.12
CA GLY A 97 7.73 -1.56 19.42
C GLY A 97 7.04 -2.90 19.46
#